data_AF-A0AAD9GKJ6-F1
#
_entry.id   AF-A0AAD9GKJ6-F1
#
_cell.length_a   1.000
_cell.length_b   1.000
_cell.length_c   1.000
_cell.angle_alpha   90.00
_cell.angle_beta   90.00
_cell.angle_gamma   90.00
#
_symmetry.space_group_name_H-M   'P 1'
#
loop_
_entity.id
_entity.type
_entity.pdbx_description
1 polymer ?
#
loop_
_entity_poly.entity_id
_entity_poly.type
_entity_poly.pdbx_seq_one_letter_code
_entity_poly.pdbx_strand_id
1 'polypeptide(L)'
;MSQGHDCAEGLSSGNLDDYSHGLQQNGIYWETGHRTYVPFWANLVQKFTPKLIDDLLREKLGHDLPVAHQPFVFYGRDAYFRSYIGDPDVSTIHPLRRKTNFCFLPTGKKSLGTFESKLETLGDVHHNLREKVFREVMNSAKKLDMSQ
;
A
#
# COMPACT_ATOMS: atom_id res chain seq x y z
N MET A 1 53.68 6.34 -3.17
CA MET A 1 53.59 4.86 -3.20
C MET A 1 52.95 4.41 -1.89
N SER A 2 51.96 3.51 -1.98
CA SER A 2 51.11 2.91 -0.92
C SER A 2 50.11 3.85 -0.22
N GLN A 3 48.81 3.79 -0.55
CA GLN A 3 47.73 2.90 -0.03
C GLN A 3 47.37 3.20 1.44
N GLY A 4 46.11 3.40 1.86
CA GLY A 4 44.88 2.82 1.33
C GLY A 4 43.60 3.64 1.52
N HIS A 5 42.55 3.11 0.89
CA HIS A 5 41.13 3.44 0.98
C HIS A 5 40.58 3.06 2.36
N ASP A 6 39.71 3.89 2.94
CA ASP A 6 38.62 3.51 3.87
C ASP A 6 37.57 4.65 3.80
N CYS A 7 36.53 4.56 2.96
CA CYS A 7 35.19 4.04 3.27
C CYS A 7 34.61 4.51 4.61
N ALA A 8 33.77 5.54 4.53
CA ALA A 8 32.51 5.72 5.26
C ALA A 8 32.42 5.10 6.67
N GLU A 9 32.93 5.80 7.68
CA GLU A 9 32.39 5.67 9.03
C GLU A 9 31.17 6.60 9.17
N GLY A 10 30.01 6.08 8.74
CA GLY A 10 28.75 6.56 9.25
C GLY A 10 28.70 6.28 10.75
N LEU A 11 28.57 7.32 11.55
CA LEU A 11 28.34 7.24 12.99
C LEU A 11 27.02 6.50 13.26
N SER A 12 27.07 5.17 13.31
CA SER A 12 25.97 4.32 13.77
C SER A 12 26.30 3.88 15.19
N SER A 13 25.78 4.64 16.15
CA SER A 13 25.84 4.30 17.57
C SER A 13 24.43 4.30 18.15
N GLY A 14 23.86 3.10 18.28
CA GLY A 14 22.98 2.71 19.38
C GLY A 14 21.51 3.13 19.31
N ASN A 15 20.63 2.11 19.40
CA ASN A 15 19.17 2.14 19.60
C ASN A 15 18.32 2.70 18.45
N LEU A 16 17.70 1.79 17.71
CA LEU A 16 16.75 2.04 16.62
C LEU A 16 15.30 2.26 17.10
N ASP A 17 15.07 2.48 18.40
CA ASP A 17 13.72 2.44 18.99
C ASP A 17 13.26 3.76 19.66
N ASP A 18 14.02 4.86 19.55
CA ASP A 18 13.60 6.14 20.15
C ASP A 18 13.67 7.31 19.15
N TYR A 19 12.85 7.22 18.10
CA TYR A 19 12.63 8.28 17.11
C TYR A 19 11.74 9.43 17.63
N SER A 20 11.32 9.39 18.90
CA SER A 20 10.37 10.36 19.46
C SER A 20 11.00 11.74 19.70
N HIS A 21 12.31 11.79 19.94
CA HIS A 21 13.05 13.02 20.31
C HIS A 21 14.36 13.18 19.54
N GLY A 22 14.28 13.15 18.20
CA GLY A 22 15.45 13.40 17.35
C GLY A 22 16.04 14.80 17.52
N LEU A 23 17.37 14.89 17.63
CA LEU A 23 18.10 16.16 17.63
C LEU A 23 17.95 16.89 16.27
N GLN A 24 17.93 18.23 16.28
CA GLN A 24 17.90 19.02 15.06
C GLN A 24 19.20 18.83 14.26
N GLN A 25 19.10 18.19 13.09
CA GLN A 25 20.26 17.89 12.24
C GLN A 25 20.60 19.01 11.25
N ASN A 26 19.62 19.85 10.90
CA ASN A 26 19.75 20.86 9.84
C ASN A 26 19.43 22.28 10.35
N GLY A 27 20.04 23.29 9.74
CA GLY A 27 19.71 24.70 9.99
C GLY A 27 18.33 25.07 9.45
N ILE A 28 17.56 25.84 10.23
CA ILE A 28 16.28 26.44 9.81
C ILE A 28 16.56 27.91 9.53
N TYR A 29 16.34 28.36 8.28
CA TYR A 29 16.57 29.75 7.87
C TYR A 29 15.44 30.28 7.00
N TRP A 30 15.39 31.60 6.84
CA TRP A 30 14.47 32.30 5.96
C TRP A 30 15.27 33.12 4.94
N GLU A 31 14.98 32.95 3.66
CA GLU A 31 15.74 33.63 2.60
C GLU A 31 15.33 35.08 2.44
N THR A 32 16.28 35.89 1.96
CA THR A 32 16.06 37.29 1.65
C THR A 32 15.07 37.43 0.49
N GLY A 33 13.92 38.06 0.76
CA GLY A 33 12.87 38.30 -0.24
C GLY A 33 11.68 37.34 -0.16
N HIS A 34 11.75 36.28 0.67
CA HIS A 34 10.57 35.43 0.92
C HIS A 34 9.51 36.18 1.73
N ARG A 35 8.27 36.19 1.23
CA ARG A 35 7.12 36.83 1.87
C ARG A 35 6.42 35.85 2.81
N THR A 36 6.06 36.32 4.00
CA THR A 36 5.40 35.49 5.03
C THR A 36 3.87 35.46 4.89
N TYR A 37 3.26 36.48 4.27
CA TYR A 37 1.79 36.64 4.12
C TYR A 37 0.98 36.65 5.43
N VAL A 38 1.65 36.86 6.56
CA VAL A 38 1.05 36.93 7.89
C VAL A 38 1.03 38.40 8.34
N PRO A 39 -0.15 39.05 8.47
CA PRO A 39 -0.24 40.42 8.95
C PRO A 39 0.00 40.54 10.47
N PHE A 40 0.19 41.76 10.99
CA PHE A 40 0.49 41.97 12.42
C PHE A 40 -0.65 41.54 13.36
N TRP A 41 -1.88 41.47 12.87
CA TRP A 41 -3.06 41.04 13.63
C TRP A 41 -3.40 39.55 13.43
N ALA A 42 -2.52 38.75 12.81
CA ALA A 42 -2.81 37.35 12.52
C ALA A 42 -3.20 36.53 13.77
N ASN A 43 -2.64 36.86 14.94
CA ASN A 43 -2.97 36.20 16.20
C ASN A 43 -4.39 36.53 16.71
N LEU A 44 -4.98 37.64 16.24
CA LEU A 44 -6.36 38.02 16.55
C LEU A 44 -7.37 37.36 15.61
N VAL A 45 -6.92 36.87 14.44
CA VAL A 45 -7.79 36.19 13.48
C VAL A 45 -7.89 34.72 13.86
N GLN A 46 -9.11 34.31 14.21
CA GLN A 46 -9.42 32.91 14.48
C GLN A 46 -10.08 32.27 13.26
N LYS A 47 -9.87 30.96 13.10
CA LYS A 47 -10.54 30.18 12.06
C LYS A 47 -12.02 30.06 12.44
N PHE A 48 -12.90 30.35 11.50
CA PHE A 48 -14.35 30.23 11.66
C PHE A 48 -14.90 29.28 10.61
N THR A 49 -15.85 28.42 11.00
CA THR A 49 -16.59 27.55 10.09
C THR A 49 -18.09 27.79 10.24
N PRO A 50 -18.82 28.10 9.16
CA PRO A 50 -20.26 28.29 9.21
C PRO A 50 -21.03 26.97 9.35
N LYS A 51 -20.37 25.81 9.15
CA LYS A 51 -21.00 24.49 9.09
C LYS A 51 -21.87 24.19 10.33
N LEU A 52 -21.39 24.51 11.52
CA LEU A 52 -22.15 24.25 12.76
C LEU A 52 -23.46 25.04 12.83
N ILE A 53 -23.44 26.31 12.37
CA ILE A 53 -24.64 27.15 12.35
C ILE A 53 -25.58 26.65 11.27
N ASP A 54 -25.04 26.29 10.10
CA ASP A 54 -25.82 25.76 8.99
C ASP A 54 -26.52 24.46 9.36
N ASP A 55 -25.82 23.52 9.99
CA ASP A 55 -26.39 22.23 10.43
C ASP A 55 -27.49 22.43 11.50
N LEU A 56 -27.29 23.35 12.45
CA LEU A 56 -28.31 23.71 13.45
C LEU A 56 -29.55 24.37 12.82
N LEU A 57 -29.34 25.25 11.83
CA LEU A 57 -30.45 25.88 11.11
C LEU A 57 -31.19 24.86 10.25
N ARG A 58 -30.48 23.97 9.56
CA ARG A 58 -31.05 22.88 8.77
C ARG A 58 -31.93 21.97 9.63
N GLU A 59 -31.45 21.60 10.81
CA GLU A 59 -32.23 20.81 11.78
C GLU A 59 -33.50 21.55 12.24
N LYS A 60 -33.38 22.84 12.60
CA LYS A 60 -34.52 23.62 13.11
C LYS A 60 -35.56 23.98 12.05
N LEU A 61 -35.12 24.24 10.83
CA LEU A 61 -35.99 24.61 9.71
C LEU A 61 -36.61 23.37 9.03
N GLY A 62 -36.21 22.16 9.43
CA GLY A 62 -36.70 20.91 8.84
C GLY A 62 -36.26 20.72 7.39
N HIS A 63 -35.10 21.26 7.02
CA HIS A 63 -34.51 21.05 5.70
C HIS A 63 -34.02 19.61 5.54
N ASP A 64 -33.92 19.15 4.28
CA ASP A 64 -33.49 17.78 3.97
C ASP A 64 -32.11 17.48 4.58
N LEU A 65 -32.06 16.43 5.39
CA LEU A 65 -30.84 15.91 5.99
C LEU A 65 -30.01 15.15 4.94
N PRO A 66 -28.68 15.20 5.01
CA PRO A 66 -27.86 14.42 4.10
C PRO A 66 -28.05 12.92 4.33
N VAL A 67 -27.84 12.12 3.28
CA VAL A 67 -27.91 10.64 3.31
C VAL A 67 -26.95 10.04 4.35
N ALA A 68 -25.97 10.82 4.82
CA ALA A 68 -25.09 10.45 5.91
C ALA A 68 -25.83 10.14 7.23
N HIS A 69 -26.99 10.74 7.52
CA HIS A 69 -27.79 10.39 8.70
C HIS A 69 -28.48 9.03 8.59
N GLN A 70 -28.55 8.46 7.38
CA GLN A 70 -29.09 7.12 7.19
C GLN A 70 -27.99 6.07 7.35
N PRO A 71 -28.12 5.12 8.29
CA PRO A 71 -27.08 4.13 8.55
C PRO A 71 -26.92 3.13 7.39
N PHE A 72 -27.99 2.88 6.65
CA PHE A 72 -27.97 1.98 5.50
C PHE A 72 -27.47 2.71 4.25
N VAL A 73 -26.51 2.12 3.55
CA VAL A 73 -25.97 2.68 2.31
C VAL A 73 -26.49 1.88 1.11
N PHE A 74 -27.32 2.53 0.29
CA PHE A 74 -27.82 1.96 -0.97
C PHE A 74 -26.81 2.21 -2.09
N TYR A 75 -25.69 1.49 -2.09
CA TYR A 75 -24.71 1.56 -3.17
C TYR A 75 -24.54 0.20 -3.87
N GLY A 76 -25.01 0.11 -5.11
CA GLY A 76 -24.87 -1.09 -5.94
C GLY A 76 -25.76 -2.25 -5.47
N ARG A 77 -25.24 -3.49 -5.63
CA ARG A 77 -25.97 -4.74 -5.33
C ARG A 77 -25.67 -5.32 -3.94
N ASP A 78 -24.65 -4.81 -3.26
CA ASP A 78 -24.22 -5.30 -1.97
C ASP A 78 -24.72 -4.38 -0.86
N ALA A 79 -25.09 -4.96 0.28
CA ALA A 79 -25.51 -4.18 1.44
C ALA A 79 -24.29 -3.67 2.22
N TYR A 80 -24.33 -2.39 2.59
CA TYR A 80 -23.31 -1.73 3.39
C TYR A 80 -23.95 -0.95 4.56
N PHE A 81 -23.19 -0.82 5.65
CA PHE A 81 -23.59 -0.11 6.86
C PHE A 81 -22.60 1.00 7.18
N ARG A 82 -23.08 2.16 7.65
CA ARG A 82 -22.25 3.23 8.18
C ARG A 82 -21.97 2.98 9.67
N SER A 83 -20.68 2.99 10.03
CA SER A 83 -20.24 3.11 11.42
C SER A 83 -19.94 4.57 11.69
N TYR A 84 -20.61 5.14 12.69
CA TYR A 84 -20.44 6.54 13.09
C TYR A 84 -19.44 6.67 14.22
N ILE A 85 -18.60 7.70 14.17
CA ILE A 85 -17.64 8.02 15.23
C ILE A 85 -18.11 9.30 15.91
N GLY A 86 -19.11 9.16 16.80
CA GLY A 86 -19.69 10.26 17.56
C GLY A 86 -20.56 11.24 16.76
N ASP A 87 -20.34 11.39 15.46
CA ASP A 87 -21.04 12.34 14.59
C ASP A 87 -21.46 11.69 13.24
N PRO A 88 -22.69 11.94 12.75
CA PRO A 88 -23.14 11.52 11.41
C PRO A 88 -22.22 11.93 10.25
N ASP A 89 -21.54 13.07 10.36
CA ASP A 89 -20.59 13.59 9.36
C ASP A 89 -19.32 12.74 9.27
N VAL A 90 -18.96 12.04 10.34
CA VAL A 90 -17.77 11.19 10.41
C VAL A 90 -18.20 9.73 10.44
N SER A 91 -18.33 9.15 9.25
CA SER A 91 -18.73 7.76 9.08
C SER A 91 -17.80 6.96 8.17
N THR A 92 -17.58 5.70 8.54
CA THR A 92 -16.92 4.69 7.70
C THR A 92 -17.93 3.66 7.22
N ILE A 93 -17.75 3.14 6.00
CA ILE A 93 -18.71 2.22 5.39
C ILE A 93 -18.15 0.80 5.46
N HIS A 94 -18.92 -0.14 6.00
CA HIS A 94 -18.55 -1.54 6.12
C HIS A 94 -19.51 -2.43 5.34
N PRO A 95 -19.01 -3.41 4.55
CA PRO A 95 -19.87 -4.36 3.87
C PRO A 95 -20.51 -5.33 4.87
N LEU A 96 -21.81 -5.57 4.76
CA LEU A 96 -22.47 -6.63 5.55
C LEU A 96 -22.20 -8.02 4.95
N ARG A 97 -22.01 -8.09 3.64
CA ARG A 97 -21.81 -9.37 2.96
C ARG A 97 -20.41 -9.91 3.20
N ARG A 98 -20.33 -11.11 3.79
CA ARG A 98 -19.10 -11.90 3.83
C ARG A 98 -18.81 -12.45 2.42
N LYS A 99 -17.70 -12.02 1.81
CA LYS A 99 -17.25 -12.54 0.51
C LYS A 99 -16.77 -13.98 0.67
N THR A 100 -17.49 -14.92 0.04
CA THR A 100 -17.05 -16.31 -0.10
C THR A 100 -16.25 -16.44 -1.38
N ASN A 101 -14.94 -16.66 -1.26
CA ASN A 101 -14.09 -16.95 -2.41
C ASN A 101 -14.01 -18.46 -2.60
N PHE A 102 -14.21 -18.92 -3.83
CA PHE A 102 -14.05 -20.32 -4.19
C PHE A 102 -12.76 -20.49 -4.98
N CYS A 103 -12.02 -21.55 -4.67
CA CYS A 103 -10.81 -21.88 -5.39
C CYS A 103 -10.88 -23.35 -5.81
N PHE A 104 -10.92 -23.60 -7.11
CA PHE A 104 -10.94 -24.96 -7.67
C PHE A 104 -9.51 -25.48 -7.85
N LEU A 105 -8.73 -25.48 -6.77
CA LEU A 105 -7.39 -26.03 -6.74
C LEU A 105 -7.38 -27.27 -5.83
N PRO A 106 -6.76 -28.39 -6.28
CA PRO A 106 -6.60 -29.55 -5.41
C PRO A 106 -5.65 -29.20 -4.25
N THR A 107 -6.07 -29.48 -3.02
CA THR A 107 -5.26 -29.27 -1.82
C THR A 107 -4.10 -30.28 -1.72
N GLY A 108 -2.94 -29.84 -1.23
CA GLY A 108 -1.83 -30.73 -0.84
C GLY A 108 -0.88 -31.22 -1.96
N LYS A 109 -1.03 -30.74 -3.21
CA LYS A 109 -0.20 -31.23 -4.33
C LYS A 109 1.17 -30.54 -4.48
N LYS A 110 1.39 -29.35 -3.92
CA LYS A 110 2.62 -28.56 -4.11
C LYS A 110 2.91 -27.67 -2.90
N SER A 111 4.16 -27.67 -2.43
CA SER A 111 4.64 -26.73 -1.40
C SER A 111 5.13 -25.43 -2.05
N LEU A 112 5.14 -24.32 -1.30
CA LEU A 112 5.54 -23.00 -1.79
C LEU A 112 6.98 -23.02 -2.37
N GLY A 113 7.90 -23.74 -1.74
CA GLY A 113 9.27 -23.93 -2.26
C GLY A 113 9.34 -24.75 -3.55
N THR A 114 8.39 -25.66 -3.81
CA THR A 114 8.31 -26.35 -5.11
C THR A 114 7.76 -25.45 -6.23
N PHE A 115 7.06 -24.37 -5.88
CA PHE A 115 6.64 -23.36 -6.83
C PHE A 115 7.73 -22.32 -7.08
N GLU A 116 8.52 -21.92 -6.09
CA GLU A 116 9.66 -21.01 -6.25
C GLU A 116 10.78 -21.66 -7.08
N SER A 117 11.21 -22.86 -6.71
CA SER A 117 12.16 -23.65 -7.52
C SER A 117 11.61 -23.96 -8.92
N LYS A 118 10.30 -24.19 -9.03
CA LYS A 118 9.67 -24.25 -10.35
C LYS A 118 9.73 -22.92 -11.04
N LEU A 119 9.42 -21.78 -10.44
CA LEU A 119 9.44 -20.46 -11.06
C LEU A 119 10.86 -20.06 -11.51
N GLU A 120 11.89 -20.42 -10.73
CA GLU A 120 13.30 -20.23 -11.07
C GLU A 120 13.75 -21.15 -12.22
N THR A 121 13.26 -22.40 -12.27
CA THR A 121 13.54 -23.33 -13.38
C THR A 121 12.60 -23.16 -14.59
N LEU A 122 11.44 -22.54 -14.41
CA LEU A 122 10.36 -22.29 -15.37
C LEU A 122 10.30 -20.82 -15.79
N GLY A 123 11.24 -19.98 -15.37
CA GLY A 123 11.52 -18.69 -16.02
C GLY A 123 11.70 -18.85 -17.54
N ASP A 124 11.99 -20.08 -18.00
CA ASP A 124 12.08 -20.53 -19.39
C ASP A 124 10.89 -21.42 -19.86
N VAL A 125 9.65 -21.22 -19.38
CA VAL A 125 8.47 -22.05 -19.78
C VAL A 125 8.23 -22.10 -21.28
N HIS A 126 8.72 -21.14 -22.06
CA HIS A 126 8.57 -21.17 -23.52
C HIS A 126 9.53 -22.13 -24.25
N HIS A 127 10.53 -22.74 -23.59
CA HIS A 127 11.54 -23.58 -24.25
C HIS A 127 11.28 -25.11 -24.23
N ASN A 128 10.23 -25.55 -23.54
CA ASN A 128 10.16 -26.94 -23.06
C ASN A 128 9.87 -28.03 -24.11
N LEU A 129 9.22 -27.75 -25.25
CA LEU A 129 8.90 -28.84 -26.20
C LEU A 129 10.04 -29.07 -27.20
N ARG A 130 10.53 -28.00 -27.84
CA ARG A 130 11.56 -28.09 -28.89
C ARG A 130 12.89 -28.57 -28.31
N GLU A 131 13.26 -28.08 -27.14
CA GLU A 131 14.54 -28.47 -26.51
C GLU A 131 14.51 -29.90 -25.98
N LYS A 132 13.36 -30.38 -25.46
CA LYS A 132 13.20 -31.79 -25.08
C LYS A 132 13.29 -32.71 -26.29
N VAL A 133 12.58 -32.38 -27.37
CA VAL A 133 12.64 -33.14 -28.62
C VAL A 133 14.06 -33.14 -29.18
N PHE A 134 14.75 -32.00 -29.17
CA PHE A 134 16.13 -31.91 -29.64
C PHE A 134 17.09 -32.76 -28.80
N ARG A 135 17.00 -32.70 -27.45
CA ARG A 135 17.81 -33.53 -26.56
C ARG A 135 17.56 -35.01 -26.78
N GLU A 136 16.31 -35.39 -27.03
CA GLU A 136 15.92 -36.78 -27.25
C GLU A 136 16.44 -37.32 -28.60
N VAL A 137 16.39 -36.49 -29.65
CA VAL A 137 16.99 -36.78 -30.96
C VAL A 137 18.52 -36.95 -30.83
N MET A 138 19.19 -36.03 -30.13
CA MET A 138 20.65 -36.10 -29.91
C MET A 138 21.05 -37.34 -29.10
N ASN A 139 20.26 -37.69 -28.09
CA ASN A 139 20.48 -38.91 -27.30
C ASN A 139 20.23 -40.18 -28.12
N SER A 140 19.26 -40.18 -29.03
CA SER A 140 19.01 -41.30 -29.94
C SER A 140 20.17 -41.50 -30.91
N ALA A 141 20.68 -40.42 -31.52
CA ALA A 141 21.82 -40.47 -32.43
C ALA A 141 23.09 -40.99 -31.72
N LYS A 142 23.39 -40.44 -30.54
CA LYS A 142 24.53 -40.89 -29.72
C LYS A 142 24.45 -42.38 -29.35
N LYS A 143 23.26 -42.91 -29.05
CA LYS A 143 23.09 -44.33 -28.72
C LYS A 143 23.35 -45.24 -29.93
N LEU A 144 22.96 -44.81 -31.12
CA LEU A 144 23.24 -45.54 -32.36
C LEU A 144 24.74 -45.59 -32.64
N ASP A 145 25.42 -44.44 -32.55
CA ASP A 145 26.87 -44.35 -32.77
C ASP A 145 27.70 -45.18 -31.78
N MET A 146 27.24 -45.31 -30.53
CA MET A 146 27.91 -46.09 -29.49
C MET A 146 27.56 -47.60 -29.53
N SER A 147 26.70 -48.03 -30.46
CA SER A 147 26.25 -49.42 -30.60
C SER A 147 26.87 -50.17 -31.78
N GLN A 148 27.81 -49.54 -32.50
CA GLN A 148 28.71 -50.16 -33.48
C GLN A 148 30.04 -50.53 -32.83
#